data_AF-T0MD72-F1
#
_entry.id   AF-T0MD72-F1
#
_cell.length_a   1.000
_cell.length_b   1.000
_cell.length_c   1.000
_cell.angle_alpha   90.00
_cell.angle_beta   90.00
_cell.angle_gamma   90.00
#
_symmetry.space_group_name_H-M   'P 1'
#
loop_
_entity.id
_entity.type
_entity.pdbx_description
1 polymer ?
#
loop_
_entity_poly.entity_id
_entity_poly.type
_entity_poly.pdbx_seq_one_letter_code
_entity_poly.pdbx_strand_id
1 'polypeptide(L)'
;MPKIGYKKPDIVRFLLPNGLRKYRIFNADDLEPLISLNRSYCAEIAHSVGAKKRIAIVNRAKELGIHVINAEARLVEAIPE
;
A
#
# COMPACT_ATOMS: atom_id res chain seq x y z
N MET A 1 -3.76 23.68 -22.89
CA MET A 1 -3.41 24.08 -21.50
C MET A 1 -4.37 23.43 -20.51
N PRO A 2 -3.87 22.83 -19.41
CA PRO A 2 -4.71 22.37 -18.31
C PRO A 2 -5.44 23.56 -17.66
N LYS A 3 -6.70 23.34 -17.31
CA LYS A 3 -7.64 24.33 -16.75
C LYS A 3 -8.26 23.80 -15.45
N ILE A 4 -8.81 24.69 -14.61
CA ILE A 4 -9.46 24.31 -13.35
C ILE A 4 -10.64 23.34 -13.54
N GLY A 5 -11.34 23.41 -14.68
CA GLY A 5 -12.47 22.53 -15.02
C GLY A 5 -12.11 21.05 -15.21
N TYR A 6 -10.83 20.68 -15.33
CA TYR A 6 -10.40 19.27 -15.37
C TYR A 6 -10.24 18.65 -13.96
N LYS A 7 -10.48 19.41 -12.88
CA LYS A 7 -10.43 18.89 -11.51
C LYS A 7 -11.52 17.83 -11.32
N LYS A 8 -11.11 16.61 -10.95
CA LYS A 8 -12.02 15.56 -10.47
C LYS A 8 -12.67 15.97 -9.13
N PRO A 9 -13.90 15.51 -8.84
CA PRO A 9 -14.54 15.74 -7.55
C PRO A 9 -13.68 15.15 -6.41
N ASP A 10 -13.72 15.78 -5.24
CA ASP A 10 -12.82 15.43 -4.13
C ASP A 10 -13.06 14.01 -3.59
N ILE A 11 -14.26 13.45 -3.79
CA ILE A 11 -14.61 12.07 -3.42
C ILE A 11 -13.81 11.05 -4.25
N VAL A 12 -13.69 11.28 -5.56
CA VAL A 12 -13.06 10.34 -6.52
C VAL A 12 -11.55 10.58 -6.63
N ARG A 13 -11.08 11.73 -6.14
CA ARG A 13 -9.68 12.09 -6.18
C ARG A 13 -8.87 11.12 -5.31
N PHE A 14 -7.72 10.67 -5.84
CA PHE A 14 -6.80 9.72 -5.18
C PHE A 14 -7.33 8.30 -4.94
N LEU A 15 -8.53 7.95 -5.43
CA LEU A 15 -8.98 6.57 -5.46
C LEU A 15 -8.25 5.78 -6.55
N LEU A 16 -7.85 4.57 -6.20
CA LEU A 16 -7.35 3.57 -7.11
C LEU A 16 -8.52 2.76 -7.71
N PRO A 17 -8.28 2.00 -8.80
CA PRO A 17 -9.28 1.12 -9.39
C PRO A 17 -9.83 0.04 -8.45
N ASN A 18 -9.07 -0.33 -7.41
CA ASN A 18 -9.49 -1.28 -6.37
C ASN A 18 -10.41 -0.63 -5.30
N GLY A 19 -10.74 0.66 -5.43
CA GLY A 19 -11.60 1.37 -4.48
C GLY A 19 -10.88 1.86 -3.21
N LEU A 20 -9.58 1.63 -3.10
CA LEU A 20 -8.76 2.03 -1.95
C LEU A 20 -7.90 3.26 -2.28
N ARG A 21 -7.34 3.88 -1.26
CA ARG A 21 -6.31 4.94 -1.40
C ARG A 21 -4.94 4.36 -1.04
N LYS A 22 -3.90 4.69 -1.80
CA LYS A 22 -2.55 4.22 -1.48
C LYS A 22 -1.92 5.01 -0.34
N TYR A 23 -1.24 4.30 0.54
CA TYR A 23 -0.37 4.83 1.58
C TYR A 23 1.04 4.24 1.41
N ARG A 24 2.05 5.10 1.34
CA ARG A 24 3.43 4.68 1.06
C ARG A 24 4.15 4.35 2.38
N ILE A 25 4.70 3.14 2.47
CA ILE A 25 5.39 2.63 3.66
C ILE A 25 6.88 2.35 3.39
N PHE A 26 7.69 2.46 4.43
CA PHE A 26 9.15 2.22 4.40
C PHE A 26 9.59 1.09 5.33
N ASN A 27 8.84 0.84 6.41
CA ASN A 27 9.12 -0.18 7.41
C ASN A 27 7.82 -0.95 7.80
N ALA A 28 7.94 -1.90 8.74
CA ALA A 28 6.81 -2.69 9.21
C ALA A 28 5.92 -1.93 10.23
N ASP A 29 6.48 -0.97 10.95
CA ASP A 29 5.77 -0.17 11.95
C ASP A 29 4.83 0.87 11.29
N ASP A 30 5.16 1.30 10.06
CA ASP A 30 4.32 2.17 9.22
C ASP A 30 2.98 1.50 8.83
N LEU A 31 2.81 0.20 9.10
CA LEU A 31 1.55 -0.53 8.92
C LEU A 31 0.57 -0.31 10.08
N GLU A 32 1.03 0.07 11.27
CA GLU A 32 0.19 0.28 12.45
C GLU A 32 -0.92 1.32 12.25
N PRO A 33 -0.69 2.52 11.66
CA PRO A 33 -1.77 3.48 11.42
C PRO A 33 -2.80 2.98 10.40
N LEU A 34 -2.46 1.97 9.59
CA LEU A 34 -3.37 1.39 8.60
C LEU A 34 -4.30 0.32 9.19
N ILE A 35 -4.10 -0.12 10.42
CA ILE A 35 -4.92 -1.16 11.06
C ILE A 35 -6.40 -0.75 11.09
N SER A 36 -6.68 0.47 11.55
CA SER A 36 -8.05 1.00 11.63
C SER A 36 -8.62 1.46 10.28
N LEU A 37 -7.76 1.60 9.26
CA LEU A 37 -8.07 2.21 7.97
C LEU A 37 -8.02 1.20 6.80
N ASN A 38 -7.93 -0.09 7.09
CA ASN A 38 -7.76 -1.18 6.13
C ASN A 38 -8.85 -1.24 5.03
N ARG A 39 -10.07 -0.75 5.29
CA ARG A 39 -11.16 -0.71 4.30
C ARG A 39 -11.07 0.48 3.33
N SER A 40 -10.30 1.50 3.67
CA SER A 40 -10.19 2.75 2.90
C SER A 40 -8.81 2.92 2.27
N TYR A 41 -7.78 2.29 2.84
CA TYR A 41 -6.40 2.44 2.43
C TYR A 41 -5.73 1.09 2.16
N CYS A 42 -4.78 1.12 1.23
CA CYS A 42 -3.88 0.01 0.90
C CYS A 42 -2.43 0.49 1.02
N ALA A 43 -1.52 -0.44 1.31
CA ALA A 43 -0.11 -0.14 1.48
C ALA A 43 0.66 -0.28 0.16
N GLU A 44 1.57 0.66 -0.10
CA GLU A 44 2.53 0.65 -1.20
C GLU A 44 3.96 0.67 -0.60
N ILE A 45 4.74 -0.39 -0.81
CA ILE A 45 6.11 -0.44 -0.30
C ILE A 45 7.00 0.47 -1.15
N ALA A 46 7.71 1.40 -0.51
CA ALA A 46 8.63 2.30 -1.19
C ALA A 46 9.72 1.54 -1.97
N HIS A 47 10.12 2.10 -3.10
CA HIS A 47 11.14 1.51 -3.99
C HIS A 47 12.51 1.32 -3.31
N SER A 48 12.84 2.15 -2.32
CA SER A 48 14.11 2.08 -1.57
C SER A 48 14.20 0.91 -0.58
N VAL A 49 13.09 0.24 -0.28
CA VAL A 49 13.07 -0.88 0.67
C VAL A 49 13.66 -2.13 0.02
N GLY A 50 14.71 -2.68 0.62
CA GLY A 50 15.37 -3.92 0.19
C GLY A 50 14.56 -5.19 0.48
N ALA A 51 14.94 -6.30 -0.17
CA ALA A 51 14.21 -7.57 -0.13
C ALA A 51 13.94 -8.10 1.29
N LYS A 52 14.95 -8.10 2.18
CA LYS A 52 14.81 -8.59 3.56
C LYS A 52 13.72 -7.86 4.35
N LYS A 53 13.64 -6.54 4.22
CA LYS A 53 12.60 -5.73 4.88
C LYS A 53 11.23 -5.94 4.24
N ARG A 54 11.18 -6.17 2.93
CA ARG A 54 9.92 -6.46 2.21
C ARG A 54 9.26 -7.73 2.72
N ILE A 55 10.03 -8.79 2.98
CA ILE A 55 9.51 -10.04 3.55
C ILE A 55 8.83 -9.77 4.91
N ALA A 56 9.50 -9.03 5.80
CA ALA A 56 8.93 -8.66 7.10
C ALA A 56 7.64 -7.84 6.98
N ILE A 57 7.63 -6.86 6.07
CA ILE A 57 6.45 -6.03 5.80
C ILE A 57 5.28 -6.86 5.27
N VAL A 58 5.52 -7.77 4.33
CA VAL A 58 4.47 -8.60 3.73
C VAL A 58 3.89 -9.57 4.75
N ASN A 59 4.73 -10.23 5.56
CA ASN A 59 4.28 -11.10 6.63
C ASN A 59 3.43 -10.34 7.66
N ARG A 60 3.90 -9.17 8.09
CA ARG A 60 3.17 -8.33 9.03
C ARG A 60 1.84 -7.81 8.45
N ALA A 61 1.84 -7.41 7.17
CA ALA A 61 0.62 -6.98 6.50
C ALA A 61 -0.41 -8.11 6.38
N LYS A 62 0.05 -9.35 6.19
CA LYS A 62 -0.82 -10.54 6.16
C LYS A 62 -1.48 -10.80 7.52
N GLU A 63 -0.72 -10.71 8.61
CA GLU A 63 -1.25 -10.81 9.97
C GLU A 63 -2.32 -9.74 10.27
N LEU A 64 -2.10 -8.52 9.78
CA LEU A 64 -3.00 -7.38 10.01
C LEU A 64 -4.16 -7.30 8.99
N GLY A 65 -4.18 -8.16 7.97
CA GLY A 65 -5.18 -8.13 6.91
C GLY A 65 -5.13 -6.87 6.03
N ILE A 66 -3.95 -6.25 5.88
CA ILE A 66 -3.76 -5.04 5.07
C ILE A 66 -3.40 -5.43 3.64
N HIS A 67 -4.11 -4.88 2.66
CA HIS A 67 -3.80 -5.11 1.25
C HIS A 67 -2.56 -4.32 0.82
N VAL A 68 -1.52 -5.04 0.37
CA VAL A 68 -0.28 -4.47 -0.17
C VAL A 68 -0.29 -4.57 -1.70
N ILE A 69 -0.14 -3.43 -2.39
CA ILE A 69 -0.24 -3.39 -3.87
C ILE A 69 0.93 -4.11 -4.54
N ASN A 70 2.14 -3.98 -3.98
CA ASN A 70 3.38 -4.48 -4.56
C ASN A 70 4.02 -5.56 -3.68
N ALA A 71 3.20 -6.51 -3.19
CA ALA A 71 3.61 -7.57 -2.29
C ALA A 71 4.72 -8.47 -2.88
N GLU A 72 4.59 -8.86 -4.15
CA GLU A 72 5.50 -9.82 -4.80
C GLU A 72 6.82 -9.19 -5.28
N ALA A 73 6.95 -7.86 -5.21
CA ALA A 73 8.08 -7.17 -5.82
C ALA A 73 9.38 -7.41 -5.03
N ARG A 74 10.41 -7.95 -5.72
CA ARG A 74 11.77 -8.22 -5.21
C ARG A 74 11.83 -9.24 -4.06
N LEU A 75 10.86 -10.15 -3.98
CA LEU A 75 10.94 -11.26 -3.03
C LEU A 75 11.91 -12.32 -3.54
N VAL A 76 12.71 -12.87 -2.62
CA VAL A 76 13.65 -13.96 -2.87
C VAL A 76 13.02 -15.32 -2.52
N GLU A 77 12.05 -15.31 -1.59
CA GLU A 77 11.34 -16.49 -1.12
C GLU A 77 9.84 -16.33 -1.40
N ALA A 78 9.15 -17.45 -1.68
CA ALA A 78 7.72 -17.47 -1.90
C ALA A 78 6.98 -17.11 -0.60
N ILE A 79 5.91 -16.32 -0.73
CA ILE A 79 5.03 -15.99 0.40
C ILE A 79 4.39 -17.31 0.87
N PRO A 80 4.60 -17.76 2.12
CA PRO A 80 3.91 -18.94 2.62
C PRO A 80 2.39 -18.67 2.62
N GLU A 81 1.61 -19.64 2.12
CA GLU A 81 0.14 -19.55 2.00
C GLU A 81 -0.59 -19.34 3.33
#